data_AF-A0AAU3GJX1-F1
#
_entry.id   AF-A0AAU3GJX1-F1
#
_cell.length_a   1.000
_cell.length_b   1.000
_cell.length_c   1.000
_cell.angle_alpha   90.00
_cell.angle_beta   90.00
_cell.angle_gamma   90.00
#
_symmetry.space_group_name_H-M   'P 1'
#
loop_
_entity.id
_entity.type
_entity.pdbx_description
1 polymer ?
#
loop_
_entity_poly.entity_id
_entity_poly.type
_entity_poly.pdbx_seq_one_letter_code
_entity_poly.pdbx_strand_id
1 'polypeptide(L)'
;MKTDDLLGRTVAAVAVLMMNLALLMATGFAINWARNRGVLCDGATVLCSGGDPTPAQWQAEMTFRSTVAYGSYAVMALVLIVSAVVAWRRRRIGIVVMQLTALTAVAALAALWEPYVPLH
;
A
#
# COMPACT_ATOMS: atom_id res chain seq x y z
N MET A 1 -6.06 4.12 39.92
CA MET A 1 -6.62 4.97 38.83
C MET A 1 -5.60 5.44 37.79
N LYS A 2 -4.32 5.02 37.81
CA LYS A 2 -3.28 5.39 36.81
C LYS A 2 -3.04 4.29 35.76
N THR A 3 -3.44 3.06 36.07
CA THR A 3 -3.37 1.87 35.22
C THR A 3 -4.39 1.90 34.08
N ASP A 4 -5.56 2.48 34.28
CA ASP A 4 -6.65 2.49 33.29
C ASP A 4 -6.33 3.38 32.06
N ASP A 5 -5.60 4.50 32.27
CA ASP A 5 -5.14 5.37 31.17
C ASP A 5 -3.97 4.74 30.38
N LEU A 6 -3.11 3.97 31.05
CA LEU A 6 -2.03 3.23 30.39
C LEU A 6 -2.60 2.11 29.51
N LEU A 7 -3.52 1.32 30.06
CA LEU A 7 -4.16 0.20 29.36
C LEU A 7 -4.96 0.70 28.14
N GLY A 8 -5.71 1.80 28.30
CA GLY A 8 -6.43 2.44 27.20
C GLY A 8 -5.52 2.99 26.10
N ARG A 9 -4.35 3.56 26.47
CA ARG A 9 -3.33 4.00 25.49
C ARG A 9 -2.72 2.84 24.72
N THR A 10 -2.37 1.75 25.40
CA THR A 10 -1.82 0.56 24.74
C THR A 10 -2.83 -0.09 23.81
N VAL A 11 -4.10 -0.22 24.22
CA VAL A 11 -5.15 -0.80 23.36
C VAL A 11 -5.37 0.06 22.12
N ALA A 12 -5.40 1.39 22.27
CA ALA A 12 -5.51 2.30 21.13
C ALA A 12 -4.32 2.20 20.17
N ALA A 13 -3.09 2.11 20.69
CA ALA A 13 -1.89 1.95 19.87
C ALA A 13 -1.90 0.61 19.10
N VAL A 14 -2.26 -0.48 19.77
CA VAL A 14 -2.40 -1.81 19.13
C VAL A 14 -3.48 -1.78 18.05
N ALA A 15 -4.64 -1.20 18.31
CA ALA A 15 -5.70 -1.09 17.33
C ALA A 15 -5.25 -0.31 16.08
N VAL A 16 -4.51 0.79 16.27
CA VAL A 16 -3.94 1.57 15.17
C VAL A 16 -2.93 0.75 14.36
N LEU A 17 -2.04 0.01 15.02
CA LEU A 17 -1.08 -0.86 14.33
C LEU A 17 -1.79 -1.95 13.50
N MET A 18 -2.84 -2.55 14.06
CA MET A 18 -3.64 -3.54 13.34
C MET A 18 -4.37 -2.93 12.13
N MET A 19 -4.87 -1.70 12.24
CA MET A 19 -5.45 -0.99 11.10
C MET A 19 -4.41 -0.68 10.02
N ASN A 20 -3.21 -0.24 10.41
CA ASN A 20 -2.13 0.01 9.45
C ASN A 20 -1.72 -1.28 8.73
N LEU A 21 -1.66 -2.41 9.44
CA LEU A 21 -1.39 -3.71 8.85
C LEU A 21 -2.51 -4.13 7.87
N ALA A 22 -3.77 -3.95 8.26
CA ALA A 22 -4.91 -4.26 7.39
C ALA A 22 -4.90 -3.40 6.11
N LEU A 23 -4.60 -2.10 6.23
CA LEU A 23 -4.42 -1.20 5.08
C LEU A 23 -3.30 -1.69 4.16
N LEU A 24 -2.14 -2.04 4.72
CA LEU A 24 -1.02 -2.55 3.94
C LEU A 24 -1.38 -3.85 3.20
N MET A 25 -2.05 -4.78 3.87
CA MET A 25 -2.52 -6.03 3.27
C MET A 25 -3.54 -5.79 2.15
N ALA A 26 -4.50 -4.87 2.36
CA ALA A 26 -5.50 -4.52 1.34
C ALA A 26 -4.85 -3.87 0.11
N THR A 27 -3.91 -2.94 0.31
CA THR A 27 -3.13 -2.33 -0.76
C THR A 27 -2.31 -3.39 -1.52
N GLY A 28 -1.60 -4.26 -0.80
CA GLY A 28 -0.83 -5.36 -1.40
C GLY A 28 -1.71 -6.31 -2.20
N PHE A 29 -2.89 -6.65 -1.70
CA PHE A 29 -3.86 -7.48 -2.40
C PHE A 29 -4.33 -6.83 -3.70
N ALA A 30 -4.71 -5.56 -3.69
CA ALA A 30 -5.16 -4.85 -4.90
C ALA A 30 -4.07 -4.81 -5.98
N ILE A 31 -2.83 -4.54 -5.58
CA ILE A 31 -1.67 -4.50 -6.48
C ILE A 31 -1.39 -5.89 -7.05
N ASN A 32 -1.37 -6.93 -6.21
CA ASN A 32 -1.10 -8.29 -6.63
C ASN A 32 -2.20 -8.84 -7.54
N TRP A 33 -3.46 -8.55 -7.21
CA TRP A 33 -4.60 -8.88 -8.07
C TRP A 33 -4.47 -8.21 -9.44
N ALA A 34 -4.10 -6.92 -9.49
CA ALA A 34 -3.90 -6.23 -10.76
C ALA A 34 -2.75 -6.82 -11.58
N ARG A 35 -1.65 -7.26 -10.94
CA ARG A 35 -0.57 -7.99 -11.63
C ARG A 35 -1.03 -9.33 -12.20
N ASN A 36 -1.95 -10.03 -11.53
CA ASN A 36 -2.37 -11.40 -11.87
C ASN A 36 -3.69 -11.48 -12.68
N ARG A 37 -4.30 -10.33 -13.02
CA ARG A 37 -5.63 -10.27 -13.65
C ARG A 37 -5.65 -10.74 -15.11
N GLY A 38 -4.53 -10.71 -15.83
CA GLY A 38 -4.48 -10.87 -17.28
C GLY A 38 -3.74 -12.13 -17.74
N VAL A 39 -4.43 -12.98 -18.50
CA VAL A 39 -3.93 -14.18 -19.20
C VAL A 39 -2.91 -13.86 -20.31
N LEU A 40 -2.61 -12.59 -20.55
CA LEU A 40 -1.65 -12.22 -21.59
C LEU A 40 -0.26 -12.63 -21.15
N CYS A 41 0.29 -12.05 -20.10
CA CYS A 41 1.66 -12.30 -19.68
C CYS A 41 1.63 -12.58 -18.18
N ASP A 42 2.22 -13.70 -17.77
CA ASP A 42 2.35 -14.08 -16.36
C ASP A 42 2.81 -12.81 -15.61
N GLY A 43 2.15 -12.41 -14.52
CA GLY A 43 2.28 -11.08 -13.92
C GLY A 43 3.72 -10.64 -13.59
N ALA A 44 4.67 -11.58 -13.67
CA ALA A 44 6.11 -11.46 -13.49
C ALA A 44 6.95 -11.39 -14.78
N THR A 45 6.43 -11.65 -15.99
CA THR A 45 7.24 -11.80 -17.21
C THR A 45 6.63 -11.10 -18.42
N VAL A 46 7.45 -10.75 -19.41
CA VAL A 46 7.04 -10.22 -20.72
C VAL A 46 6.58 -11.35 -21.66
N LEU A 47 6.65 -12.60 -21.21
CA LEU A 47 6.36 -13.78 -22.02
C LEU A 47 4.89 -14.16 -21.85
N CYS A 48 4.16 -14.01 -22.95
CA CYS A 48 2.75 -14.26 -23.02
C CYS A 48 2.47 -15.68 -23.55
N SER A 49 1.47 -16.38 -22.98
CA SER A 49 1.18 -17.81 -23.28
C SER A 49 0.69 -18.11 -24.71
N GLY A 50 0.72 -17.13 -25.61
CA GLY A 50 0.26 -17.24 -27.01
C GLY A 50 0.95 -16.29 -28.01
N GLY A 51 2.09 -15.69 -27.65
CA GLY A 51 2.86 -14.76 -28.51
C GLY A 51 3.07 -13.38 -27.88
N ASP A 52 4.10 -12.67 -28.33
CA ASP A 52 4.48 -11.36 -27.78
C ASP A 52 3.35 -10.32 -27.94
N PRO A 53 3.03 -9.55 -26.88
CA PRO A 53 2.00 -8.53 -26.97
C PRO A 53 2.42 -7.42 -27.93
N THR A 54 1.45 -6.83 -28.64
CA THR A 54 1.73 -5.61 -29.40
C THR A 54 2.17 -4.48 -28.45
N PRO A 55 2.98 -3.51 -28.91
CA PRO A 55 3.41 -2.39 -28.07
C PRO A 55 2.25 -1.63 -27.41
N ALA A 56 1.11 -1.51 -28.10
CA ALA A 56 -0.09 -0.85 -27.57
C ALA A 56 -0.74 -1.64 -26.42
N GLN A 57 -0.83 -2.97 -26.55
CA GLN A 57 -1.36 -3.84 -25.49
C GLN A 57 -0.44 -3.83 -24.27
N TRP A 58 0.87 -3.86 -24.49
CA TRP A 58 1.86 -3.73 -23.41
C TRP A 58 1.71 -2.42 -22.65
N GLN A 59 1.66 -1.29 -23.35
CA GLN A 59 1.51 0.02 -22.72
C GLN A 59 0.19 0.15 -21.94
N ALA A 60 -0.92 -0.37 -22.47
CA ALA A 60 -2.21 -0.35 -21.79
C ALA A 60 -2.16 -1.13 -20.46
N GLU A 61 -1.55 -2.31 -20.46
CA GLU A 61 -1.40 -3.14 -19.26
C GLU A 61 -0.48 -2.48 -18.21
N MET A 62 0.67 -1.95 -18.62
CA MET A 62 1.59 -1.24 -17.73
C MET A 62 0.93 0.01 -17.13
N THR A 63 0.14 0.72 -17.92
CA THR A 63 -0.64 1.88 -17.45
C THR A 63 -1.65 1.45 -16.40
N PHE A 64 -2.43 0.40 -16.67
CA PHE A 64 -3.41 -0.13 -15.73
C PHE A 64 -2.76 -0.55 -14.39
N ARG A 65 -1.68 -1.34 -14.43
CA ARG A 65 -0.95 -1.77 -13.23
C ARG A 65 -0.43 -0.58 -12.44
N SER A 66 0.13 0.41 -13.12
CA SER A 66 0.65 1.63 -12.50
C SER A 66 -0.45 2.46 -11.87
N THR A 67 -1.59 2.61 -12.55
CA THR A 67 -2.76 3.31 -12.01
C THR A 67 -3.29 2.64 -10.75
N VAL A 68 -3.39 1.30 -10.75
CA VAL A 68 -3.84 0.57 -9.54
C VAL A 68 -2.83 0.72 -8.40
N ALA A 69 -1.53 0.60 -8.67
CA ALA A 69 -0.51 0.68 -7.64
C ALA A 69 -0.40 2.08 -7.03
N TYR A 70 -0.16 3.11 -7.84
CA TYR A 70 -0.07 4.48 -7.34
C TYR A 70 -1.39 4.97 -6.76
N GLY A 71 -2.54 4.57 -7.33
CA GLY A 71 -3.85 4.85 -6.76
C GLY A 71 -4.01 4.22 -5.36
N SER A 72 -3.61 2.96 -5.19
CA SER A 72 -3.70 2.27 -3.90
C SER A 72 -2.76 2.85 -2.85
N TYR A 73 -1.53 3.23 -3.24
CA TYR A 73 -0.60 3.93 -2.35
C TYR A 73 -1.12 5.32 -1.96
N ALA A 74 -1.72 6.07 -2.89
CA ALA A 74 -2.28 7.38 -2.62
C ALA A 74 -3.45 7.32 -1.62
N VAL A 75 -4.37 6.35 -1.78
CA VAL A 75 -5.46 6.12 -0.83
C VAL A 75 -4.93 5.74 0.55
N MET A 76 -3.96 4.83 0.61
CA MET A 76 -3.33 4.44 1.88
C MET A 76 -2.67 5.65 2.57
N ALA A 77 -1.87 6.42 1.84
CA ALA A 77 -1.22 7.64 2.35
C ALA A 77 -2.25 8.64 2.90
N LEU A 78 -3.37 8.85 2.20
CA LEU A 78 -4.43 9.74 2.65
C LEU A 78 -5.04 9.28 3.98
N VAL A 79 -5.30 7.99 4.15
CA VAL A 79 -5.81 7.45 5.42
C VAL A 79 -4.81 7.65 6.57
N LEU A 80 -3.52 7.39 6.32
CA LEU A 80 -2.46 7.60 7.31
C LEU A 80 -2.34 9.09 7.70
N ILE A 81 -2.39 10.00 6.73
CA ILE A 81 -2.35 11.46 6.98
C ILE A 81 -3.56 11.90 7.82
N VAL A 82 -4.78 11.49 7.45
CA VAL A 82 -5.98 11.85 8.20
C VAL A 82 -5.90 11.34 9.63
N SER A 83 -5.46 10.09 9.83
CA SER A 83 -5.33 9.52 11.17
C SER A 83 -4.23 10.22 12.01
N ALA A 84 -3.11 10.61 11.39
CA ALA A 84 -2.06 11.41 12.03
C ALA A 84 -2.58 12.78 12.47
N VAL A 85 -3.34 13.47 11.61
CA VAL A 85 -3.95 14.78 11.93
C VAL A 85 -4.94 14.65 13.08
N VAL A 86 -5.79 13.62 13.08
CA VAL A 86 -6.73 13.35 14.17
C VAL A 86 -5.99 13.06 15.49
N ALA A 87 -4.94 12.24 15.45
CA ALA A 87 -4.12 11.93 16.61
C ALA A 87 -3.39 13.17 17.16
N TRP A 88 -2.88 14.03 16.27
CA TRP A 88 -2.24 15.29 16.62
C TRP A 88 -3.21 16.22 17.34
N ARG A 89 -4.43 16.40 16.81
CA ARG A 89 -5.49 17.19 17.46
C ARG A 89 -5.85 16.66 18.84
N ARG A 90 -5.77 15.34 19.05
CA ARG A 90 -5.99 14.67 20.35
C ARG A 90 -4.75 14.62 21.25
N ARG A 91 -3.65 15.28 20.87
CA ARG A 91 -2.35 15.26 21.58
C ARG A 91 -1.79 13.85 21.83
N ARG A 92 -2.13 12.87 20.99
CA ARG A 92 -1.66 11.48 21.08
C ARG A 92 -0.38 11.30 20.25
N ILE A 93 0.73 11.86 20.73
CA ILE A 93 2.01 11.93 19.99
C ILE A 93 2.50 10.55 19.55
N GLY A 94 2.36 9.50 20.38
CA GLY A 94 2.77 8.14 20.01
C GLY A 94 2.08 7.62 18.74
N ILE A 95 0.80 7.91 18.57
CA ILE A 95 0.05 7.53 17.35
C ILE A 95 0.53 8.35 16.14
N VAL A 96 0.83 9.64 16.33
CA VAL A 96 1.37 10.48 15.25
C VAL A 96 2.68 9.89 14.71
N VAL A 97 3.61 9.51 15.60
CA VAL A 97 4.88 8.91 15.20
C VAL A 97 4.67 7.59 14.45
N MET A 98 3.76 6.74 14.93
CA MET A 98 3.41 5.49 14.23
C MET A 98 2.87 5.74 12.82
N GLN A 99 2.00 6.74 12.66
CA GLN A 99 1.41 7.08 11.36
C GLN A 99 2.41 7.70 10.39
N LEU A 100 3.30 8.57 10.89
CA LEU A 100 4.39 9.12 10.07
C LEU A 100 5.37 8.03 9.63
N THR A 101 5.68 7.07 10.50
CA THR A 101 6.54 5.92 10.17
C THR A 101 5.87 5.00 9.13
N ALA A 102 4.57 4.76 9.25
CA ALA A 102 3.83 4.02 8.23
C ALA A 102 3.81 4.77 6.89
N LEU A 103 3.67 6.11 6.93
CA LEU A 103 3.67 6.95 5.72
C LEU A 103 5.02 6.92 5.00
N THR A 104 6.14 6.95 5.73
CA THR A 104 7.47 6.81 5.12
C THR A 104 7.66 5.43 4.49
N ALA A 105 7.16 4.37 5.12
CA ALA A 105 7.16 3.03 4.53
C ALA A 105 6.33 2.98 3.23
N VAL A 106 5.15 3.59 3.19
CA VAL A 106 4.33 3.69 1.97
C VAL A 106 5.04 4.45 0.86
N ALA A 107 5.69 5.57 1.20
CA ALA A 107 6.46 6.35 0.23
C ALA A 107 7.64 5.54 -0.34
N ALA A 108 8.35 4.79 0.50
CA ALA A 108 9.44 3.90 0.06
C ALA A 108 8.92 2.78 -0.85
N LEU A 109 7.80 2.15 -0.49
CA LEU A 109 7.16 1.12 -1.33
C LEU A 109 6.74 1.68 -2.69
N ALA A 110 6.17 2.89 -2.74
CA ALA A 110 5.80 3.53 -3.99
C ALA A 110 7.01 3.90 -4.86
N ALA A 111 8.12 4.33 -4.23
CA ALA A 111 9.36 4.67 -4.94
C ALA A 111 10.09 3.45 -5.50
N LEU A 112 10.00 2.30 -4.81
CA LEU A 112 10.58 1.03 -5.22
C LEU A 112 9.64 0.18 -6.07
N TRP A 113 8.43 0.68 -6.37
CA TRP A 113 7.46 -0.11 -7.10
C TRP A 113 7.79 -0.15 -8.59
N GLU A 114 7.90 -1.37 -9.12
CA GLU A 114 8.06 -1.62 -10.55
C GLU A 114 6.79 -2.30 -11.11
N PRO A 115 6.33 -1.89 -12.31
CA PRO A 115 5.14 -2.48 -12.93
C PRO A 115 5.36 -3.92 -13.44
N TYR A 116 6.62 -4.32 -13.62
CA TYR A 116 7.07 -5.66 -14.02
C TYR A 116 8.40 -5.99 -13.32
N VAL A 117 8.75 -7.28 -13.25
CA VAL A 117 10.08 -7.72 -12.80
C VAL A 117 10.81 -8.24 -14.04
N PRO A 118 12.01 -7.74 -14.38
CA PRO A 118 12.76 -8.28 -15.51
C PRO A 118 13.19 -9.73 -15.22
N LEU A 119 13.05 -10.62 -16.20
CA LEU A 119 13.66 -11.96 -16.16
C LEU A 119 15.17 -11.79 -16.31
N HIS A 120 15.92 -12.22 -15.30
CA HIS A 120 17.36 -12.47 -15.41
C HIS A 120 17.62 -13.85 -16.03
#